data_AF-A0AAU6MV83-F1
#
_entry.id   AF-A0AAU6MV83-F1
#
_cell.length_a   1.000
_cell.length_b   1.000
_cell.length_c   1.000
_cell.angle_alpha   90.00
_cell.angle_beta   90.00
_cell.angle_gamma   90.00
#
_symmetry.space_group_name_H-M   'P 1'
#
loop_
_entity.id
_entity.type
_entity.pdbx_description
1 polymer ?
#
loop_
_entity_poly.entity_id
_entity_poly.type
_entity_poly.pdbx_seq_one_letter_code
_entity_poly.pdbx_strand_id
1 'polypeptide(L)'
;MSSSRHREEPPWPADPLGSFRHGLLTFDNLFAAGDMRVTDSSTGITFLPGCCNGLEDWRDWHEAVDGSGYASFGHEPFDPLAERFADTVRLTVDAEQSDSR
;
A
#
# COMPACT_ATOMS: atom_id res chain seq x y z
N MET A 1 -12.37 28.26 -36.91
CA MET A 1 -12.90 28.04 -35.56
C MET A 1 -13.64 26.71 -35.55
N SER A 2 -12.99 25.62 -35.14
CA SER A 2 -13.67 24.34 -34.89
C SER A 2 -13.96 24.25 -33.41
N SER A 3 -15.26 24.29 -33.07
CA SER A 3 -15.77 24.09 -31.73
C SER A 3 -15.55 22.63 -31.32
N SER A 4 -14.62 22.39 -30.39
CA SER A 4 -14.51 21.12 -29.69
C SER A 4 -15.69 20.99 -28.74
N ARG A 5 -16.57 20.04 -29.02
CA ARG A 5 -17.62 19.61 -28.07
C ARG A 5 -16.93 19.12 -26.79
N HIS A 6 -16.98 19.92 -25.72
CA HIS A 6 -16.76 19.39 -24.38
C HIS A 6 -17.85 18.34 -24.15
N ARG A 7 -17.48 17.06 -24.09
CA ARG A 7 -18.37 16.08 -23.48
C ARG A 7 -18.47 16.48 -22.02
N GLU A 8 -19.68 16.80 -21.57
CA GLU A 8 -19.95 16.86 -20.13
C GLU A 8 -19.69 15.46 -19.60
N GLU A 9 -18.59 15.32 -18.86
CA GLU A 9 -18.28 14.08 -18.18
C GLU A 9 -19.41 13.85 -17.15
N PRO A 10 -20.01 12.65 -17.11
CA PRO A 10 -21.08 12.37 -16.16
C PRO A 10 -20.58 12.66 -14.74
N PRO A 11 -21.42 13.27 -13.89
CA PRO A 11 -21.03 13.65 -12.55
C PRO A 11 -20.59 12.42 -11.75
N TRP A 12 -19.57 12.62 -10.90
CA TRP A 12 -19.06 11.56 -10.05
C TRP A 12 -20.19 10.96 -9.18
N PRO A 13 -20.28 9.61 -9.05
CA PRO A 13 -21.33 9.00 -8.25
C PRO A 13 -21.21 9.36 -6.77
N ALA A 14 -22.28 9.84 -6.14
CA ALA A 14 -22.25 10.26 -4.74
C ALA A 14 -22.21 9.10 -3.72
N ASP A 15 -22.58 7.89 -4.13
CA ASP A 15 -22.55 6.72 -3.25
C ASP A 15 -21.18 6.00 -3.28
N PRO A 16 -20.71 5.44 -2.15
CA PRO A 16 -19.38 4.82 -2.08
C PRO A 16 -19.16 3.67 -3.06
N LEU A 17 -20.19 2.85 -3.31
CA LEU A 17 -20.09 1.69 -4.21
C LEU A 17 -20.06 2.14 -5.67
N GLY A 18 -20.87 3.14 -6.04
CA GLY A 18 -20.87 3.79 -7.34
C GLY A 18 -19.52 4.46 -7.63
N SER A 19 -18.98 5.19 -6.66
CA SER A 19 -17.63 5.79 -6.74
C SER A 19 -16.55 4.74 -6.98
N PHE A 20 -16.57 3.64 -6.22
CA PHE A 20 -15.61 2.54 -6.36
C PHE A 20 -15.68 1.87 -7.74
N ARG A 21 -16.90 1.56 -8.21
CA ARG A 21 -17.11 0.95 -9.54
C ARG A 21 -16.76 1.88 -10.68
N HIS A 22 -17.08 3.17 -10.55
CA HIS A 22 -16.68 4.17 -11.52
C HIS A 22 -15.16 4.22 -11.62
N GLY A 23 -14.47 4.34 -10.47
CA GLY A 23 -13.00 4.26 -10.38
C GLY A 23 -12.42 3.05 -11.12
N LEU A 24 -12.90 1.84 -10.77
CA LEU A 24 -12.50 0.56 -11.40
C LEU A 24 -12.59 0.53 -12.93
N LEU A 25 -13.55 1.28 -13.50
CA LEU A 25 -13.86 1.22 -14.93
C LEU A 25 -13.31 2.41 -15.72
N THR A 26 -12.92 3.51 -15.05
CA THR A 26 -12.49 4.75 -15.72
C THR A 26 -11.04 5.12 -15.49
N PHE A 27 -10.37 4.59 -14.46
CA PHE A 27 -8.96 4.88 -14.19
C PHE A 27 -8.05 3.80 -14.78
N ASP A 28 -7.04 4.22 -15.54
CA ASP A 28 -6.01 3.32 -16.08
C ASP A 28 -5.17 2.67 -14.96
N ASN A 29 -4.99 3.38 -13.85
CA ASN A 29 -4.36 2.87 -12.63
C ASN A 29 -5.25 3.20 -11.43
N LEU A 30 -5.62 2.17 -10.68
CA LEU A 30 -6.42 2.31 -9.48
C LEU A 30 -5.49 2.61 -8.31
N PHE A 31 -5.67 3.78 -7.72
CA PHE A 31 -5.00 4.19 -6.50
C PHE A 31 -5.91 3.85 -5.31
N ALA A 32 -5.46 2.98 -4.42
CA ALA A 32 -6.19 2.59 -3.22
C ALA A 32 -5.48 3.17 -2.00
N ALA A 33 -5.68 4.46 -1.80
CA ALA A 33 -5.14 5.18 -0.65
C ALA A 33 -5.44 4.45 0.66
N GLY A 34 -4.41 4.22 1.46
CA GLY A 34 -4.50 3.48 2.72
C GLY A 34 -3.54 2.32 2.74
N ASP A 35 -3.32 1.79 3.93
CA ASP A 35 -2.07 1.11 4.27
C ASP A 35 -2.38 -0.17 5.07
N MET A 36 -1.54 -1.20 4.96
CA MET A 36 -1.75 -2.46 5.69
C MET A 36 -1.09 -2.45 7.06
N ARG A 37 -1.91 -2.34 8.13
CA ARG A 37 -1.47 -2.45 9.53
C ARG A 37 -1.45 -3.92 9.98
N VAL A 38 -0.33 -4.37 10.56
CA VAL A 38 -0.23 -5.68 11.24
C VAL A 38 -0.11 -5.45 12.75
N THR A 39 -0.88 -6.16 13.55
CA THR A 39 -0.81 -6.08 15.02
C THR A 39 -0.58 -7.47 15.58
N ASP A 40 0.50 -7.65 16.32
CA ASP A 40 0.74 -8.85 17.10
C ASP A 40 -0.13 -8.79 18.37
N SER A 41 -1.17 -9.62 18.43
CA SER A 41 -2.09 -9.65 19.57
C SER A 41 -1.45 -10.18 20.85
N SER A 42 -0.32 -10.88 20.77
CA SER A 42 0.37 -11.44 21.94
C SER A 42 1.30 -10.43 22.62
N THR A 43 1.97 -9.58 21.84
CA THR A 43 2.91 -8.55 22.36
C THR A 43 2.33 -7.14 22.34
N GLY A 44 1.25 -6.90 21.58
CA GLY A 44 0.66 -5.58 21.35
C GLY A 44 1.43 -4.72 20.35
N ILE A 45 2.53 -5.22 19.78
CA ILE A 45 3.36 -4.48 18.82
C ILE A 45 2.57 -4.31 17.52
N THR A 46 2.59 -3.09 16.98
CA THR A 46 1.96 -2.76 15.71
C THR A 46 3.03 -2.41 14.70
N PHE A 47 3.01 -3.11 13.56
CA PHE A 47 3.70 -2.71 12.35
C PHE A 47 2.81 -1.73 11.58
N LEU A 48 3.33 -0.53 11.37
CA LEU A 48 2.71 0.50 10.55
C LEU A 48 3.57 0.67 9.28
N PRO A 49 2.95 0.61 8.08
CA PRO A 49 3.62 0.98 6.84
C PRO A 49 3.94 2.49 6.80
N GLY A 50 4.90 2.83 5.94
CA GLY A 50 5.36 4.20 5.69
C GLY A 50 4.58 4.88 4.56
N CYS A 51 4.85 6.16 4.33
CA CYS A 51 4.00 7.10 3.59
C CYS A 51 3.78 6.86 2.07
N CYS A 52 4.21 5.73 1.51
CA CYS A 52 4.11 5.44 0.08
C CYS A 52 3.77 3.97 -0.23
N ASN A 53 3.24 3.23 0.75
CA ASN A 53 2.87 1.83 0.53
C ASN A 53 1.35 1.65 0.59
N GLY A 54 0.70 2.02 -0.51
CA GLY A 54 -0.75 1.97 -0.64
C GLY A 54 -1.28 0.53 -0.62
N LEU A 55 -2.60 0.39 -0.56
CA LEU A 55 -3.22 -0.93 -0.62
C LEU A 55 -3.04 -1.53 -2.01
N GLU A 56 -2.80 -0.73 -3.05
CA GLU A 56 -2.40 -1.22 -4.37
C GLU A 56 -1.10 -2.04 -4.36
N ASP A 57 -0.19 -1.73 -3.43
CA ASP A 57 1.11 -2.38 -3.27
C ASP A 57 1.05 -3.62 -2.35
N TRP A 58 -0.16 -4.05 -1.93
CA TRP A 58 -0.33 -5.21 -1.04
C TRP A 58 0.34 -6.50 -1.56
N ARG A 59 0.51 -6.60 -2.88
CA ARG A 59 1.15 -7.77 -3.50
C ARG A 59 2.64 -7.85 -3.22
N ASP A 60 3.27 -6.77 -2.77
CA ASP A 60 4.69 -6.77 -2.40
C ASP A 60 4.96 -7.71 -1.21
N TRP A 61 3.94 -8.07 -0.43
CA TRP A 61 4.02 -9.18 0.53
C TRP A 61 4.41 -10.52 -0.09
N HIS A 62 4.06 -10.76 -1.34
CA HIS A 62 4.53 -11.97 -2.03
C HIS A 62 6.04 -11.97 -2.18
N GLU A 63 6.70 -10.82 -2.32
CA GLU A 63 8.16 -10.78 -2.37
C GLU A 63 8.80 -11.25 -1.07
N ALA A 64 8.18 -10.95 0.08
CA ALA A 64 8.64 -11.44 1.37
C ALA A 64 8.39 -12.94 1.60
N VAL A 65 7.44 -13.58 0.91
CA VAL A 65 7.08 -15.00 1.15
C VAL A 65 7.61 -15.92 0.06
N ASP A 66 7.30 -15.58 -1.20
CA ASP A 66 7.49 -16.42 -2.39
C ASP A 66 8.51 -15.84 -3.39
N GLY A 67 8.87 -14.56 -3.26
CA GLY A 67 9.80 -13.86 -4.14
C GLY A 67 11.22 -13.75 -3.56
N SER A 68 11.77 -12.53 -3.56
CA SER A 68 13.15 -12.26 -3.12
C SER A 68 13.44 -12.54 -1.63
N GLY A 69 12.40 -12.77 -0.83
CA GLY A 69 12.47 -12.86 0.63
C GLY A 69 12.54 -11.49 1.31
N TYR A 70 12.27 -10.40 0.58
CA TYR A 70 12.36 -9.03 1.07
C TYR A 70 11.26 -8.16 0.44
N ALA A 71 10.66 -7.28 1.23
CA ALA A 71 9.71 -6.26 0.77
C ALA A 71 9.83 -4.98 1.61
N SER A 72 9.85 -3.82 0.96
CA SER A 72 9.81 -2.49 1.61
C SER A 72 8.38 -2.00 1.65
N PHE A 73 7.94 -1.46 2.79
CA PHE A 73 6.57 -1.01 3.01
C PHE A 73 6.50 0.51 3.23
N GLY A 74 7.33 1.28 2.53
CA GLY A 74 7.37 2.74 2.62
C GLY A 74 8.67 3.27 3.21
N HIS A 75 8.79 4.60 3.24
CA HIS A 75 10.09 5.27 3.45
C HIS A 75 10.08 6.31 4.58
N GLU A 76 8.96 7.02 4.80
CA GLU A 76 8.87 8.02 5.87
C GLU A 76 7.64 7.79 6.78
N PRO A 77 7.71 8.12 8.08
CA PRO A 77 8.87 8.59 8.84
C PRO A 77 9.86 7.49 9.26
N PHE A 78 9.55 6.24 8.96
CA PHE A 78 10.40 5.08 9.16
C PHE A 78 10.36 4.23 7.88
N ASP A 79 11.39 3.41 7.66
CA ASP A 79 11.49 2.48 6.54
C ASP A 79 11.07 1.07 6.98
N PRO A 80 9.77 0.77 7.07
CA PRO A 80 9.33 -0.56 7.49
C PRO A 80 9.64 -1.58 6.41
N LEU A 81 10.05 -2.77 6.85
CA LEU A 81 10.49 -3.84 5.96
C LEU A 81 9.90 -5.18 6.43
N ALA A 82 9.64 -6.08 5.48
CA ALA A 82 9.47 -7.50 5.77
C ALA A 82 10.61 -8.32 5.15
N GLU A 83 11.14 -9.25 5.95
CA GLU A 83 12.20 -10.16 5.54
C GLU A 83 11.81 -11.60 5.88
N ARG A 84 12.10 -12.52 4.97
CA ARG A 84 11.96 -13.94 5.23
C ARG A 84 13.15 -14.51 5.98
N PHE A 85 12.89 -15.02 7.17
CA PHE A 85 13.83 -15.82 7.95
C PHE A 85 13.32 -17.25 8.03
N ALA A 86 13.81 -18.08 7.10
CA ALA A 86 13.38 -19.48 6.94
C ALA A 86 11.87 -19.62 6.71
N ASP A 87 11.14 -20.09 7.73
CA ASP A 87 9.69 -20.29 7.74
C ASP A 87 8.92 -19.13 8.37
N THR A 88 9.62 -18.10 8.86
CA THR A 88 9.03 -16.92 9.50
C THR A 88 9.26 -15.66 8.66
N VAL A 89 8.33 -14.72 8.70
CA VAL A 89 8.52 -13.35 8.19
C VAL A 89 8.77 -12.43 9.38
N ARG A 90 9.93 -11.76 9.39
CA ARG A 90 10.27 -10.71 10.35
C ARG A 90 9.79 -9.37 9.82
N LEU A 91 9.07 -8.63 10.66
CA LEU A 91 8.64 -7.27 10.37
C LEU A 91 9.46 -6.30 11.20
N THR A 92 10.13 -5.37 10.54
CA THR A 92 10.93 -4.32 11.19
C THR A 92 10.25 -2.98 10.93
N VAL A 93 9.93 -2.23 11.97
CA VAL A 93 9.22 -0.93 11.84
C VAL A 93 10.18 0.19 11.43
N ASP A 94 11.46 0.07 11.77
CA ASP A 94 12.53 1.00 11.39
C ASP A 94 13.78 0.21 10.97
N ALA A 95 13.94 0.01 9.66
CA ALA A 95 15.07 -0.70 9.08
C ALA A 95 16.39 0.09 9.14
N GLU A 96 16.30 1.41 9.06
CA GLU A 96 17.45 2.31 9.00
C GLU A 96 18.07 2.50 10.39
N GLN A 97 17.33 2.25 11.48
CA GLN A 97 17.89 2.03 12.81
C GLN A 97 18.66 0.69 12.88
N SER A 98 19.81 0.68 12.21
CA SER A 98 20.94 -0.11 12.68
C SER A 98 21.17 0.30 14.14
N ASP A 99 20.95 -0.61 15.10
CA ASP A 99 21.36 -0.45 16.49
C ASP A 99 22.83 0.00 16.53
N SER A 100 23.02 1.32 16.55
CA SER A 100 24.33 1.94 16.68
C SER A 100 24.59 2.07 18.17
N ARG A 101 24.80 0.92 18.82
CA ARG A 101 25.33 0.73 20.18
C ARG A 101 24.63 1.39 21.37
#